data_AF-A0A812SRY6-F1
#
_entry.id   AF-A0A812SRY6-F1
#
_cell.length_a   1.000
_cell.length_b   1.000
_cell.length_c   1.000
_cell.angle_alpha   90.00
_cell.angle_beta   90.00
_cell.angle_gamma   90.00
#
_symmetry.space_group_name_H-M   'P 1'
#
loop_
_entity.id
_entity.type
_entity.pdbx_description
1 polymer ?
#
loop_
_entity_poly.entity_id
_entity_poly.type
_entity_poly.pdbx_seq_one_letter_code
_entity_poly.pdbx_strand_id
1 'polypeptide(L)'
;MSSQQTGLITIRTDDMETAGEMVQDLCSFLQVSELESSANFPSEMEKFQQVLTRVDEYNAVRMKLTAEMADSANLVKALIVKAEDYRMLSDMQHLKKVFSGLQQTNSDLIAEYNKRANNHQQLLSQLKEVNMMIQKAAKLRMGNAKGRVVAACRQAIKQNNIMGLFQIIRTGHDASG
;
A
#
# COMPACT_ATOMS: atom_id res chain seq x y z
N MET A 1 9.01 -34.59 35.71
CA MET A 1 9.35 -33.65 36.80
C MET A 1 8.75 -32.29 36.45
N SER A 2 7.85 -31.82 37.30
CA SER A 2 7.33 -30.45 37.44
C SER A 2 7.00 -29.67 36.14
N SER A 3 5.82 -29.94 35.59
CA SER A 3 5.14 -29.03 34.66
C SER A 3 4.79 -27.73 35.39
N GLN A 4 5.63 -26.69 35.24
CA GLN A 4 5.24 -25.32 35.54
C GLN A 4 4.12 -24.94 34.57
N GLN A 5 2.87 -25.08 35.01
CA GLN A 5 1.72 -24.48 34.32
C GLN A 5 1.74 -22.98 34.61
N THR A 6 2.68 -22.27 33.97
CA THR A 6 2.59 -20.82 33.81
C THR A 6 1.30 -20.54 33.04
N GLY A 7 0.55 -19.48 33.40
CA GLY A 7 -0.75 -19.09 32.83
C GLY A 7 -0.71 -18.70 31.34
N LEU A 8 -0.19 -19.60 30.51
CA LEU A 8 0.02 -19.45 29.08
C LEU A 8 -1.22 -19.99 28.36
N ILE A 9 -1.91 -19.12 27.63
CA ILE A 9 -3.06 -19.48 26.81
C ILE A 9 -2.57 -19.67 25.38
N THR A 10 -2.79 -20.85 24.82
CA THR A 10 -2.45 -21.15 23.41
C THR A 10 -3.74 -21.29 22.62
N ILE A 11 -4.00 -20.33 21.73
CA ILE A 11 -5.14 -20.38 20.79
C ILE A 11 -4.63 -20.95 19.48
N ARG A 12 -5.27 -22.03 19.00
CA ARG A 12 -4.99 -22.64 17.70
C ARG A 12 -6.14 -22.34 16.77
N THR A 13 -5.90 -21.47 15.81
CA THR A 13 -6.84 -21.14 14.75
C THR A 13 -6.06 -20.79 13.50
N ASP A 14 -6.67 -21.03 12.34
CA ASP A 14 -6.08 -20.72 11.05
C ASP A 14 -6.36 -19.26 10.64
N ASP A 15 -7.40 -18.65 11.22
CA ASP A 15 -7.81 -17.28 10.95
C ASP A 15 -7.28 -16.30 12.01
N MET A 16 -6.43 -15.38 11.55
CA MET A 16 -5.85 -14.32 12.38
C MET A 16 -6.91 -13.38 12.96
N GLU A 17 -8.02 -13.13 12.25
CA GLU A 17 -9.06 -12.21 12.71
C GLU A 17 -9.84 -12.81 13.89
N THR A 18 -10.31 -14.04 13.74
CA THR A 18 -10.93 -14.81 14.83
C THR A 18 -10.01 -14.90 16.05
N ALA A 19 -8.71 -15.18 15.85
CA ALA A 19 -7.74 -15.24 16.95
C ALA A 19 -7.63 -13.91 17.69
N GLY A 20 -7.59 -12.80 16.93
CA GLY A 20 -7.56 -11.45 17.48
C GLY A 20 -8.78 -11.16 18.33
N GLU A 21 -9.99 -11.44 17.83
CA GLU A 21 -11.23 -11.23 18.56
C GLU A 21 -11.29 -12.03 19.85
N MET A 22 -10.94 -13.31 19.81
CA MET A 22 -10.87 -14.16 21.01
C MET A 22 -9.90 -13.59 22.06
N VAL A 23 -8.73 -13.07 21.65
CA VAL A 23 -7.78 -12.45 22.57
C VAL A 23 -8.34 -11.16 23.17
N GLN A 24 -8.95 -10.29 22.34
CA GLN A 24 -9.53 -9.03 22.82
C GLN A 24 -10.69 -9.27 23.80
N ASP A 25 -11.56 -10.23 23.51
CA ASP A 25 -12.71 -10.58 24.35
C ASP A 25 -12.25 -11.19 25.67
N LEU A 26 -11.26 -12.10 25.64
CA LEU A 26 -10.70 -12.71 26.83
C LEU A 26 -9.98 -11.68 27.72
N CYS A 27 -9.24 -10.74 27.14
CA CYS A 27 -8.64 -9.64 27.88
C CYS A 27 -9.70 -8.70 28.49
N SER A 28 -10.79 -8.44 27.76
CA SER A 28 -11.90 -7.61 28.25
C SER A 28 -12.63 -8.27 29.41
N PHE A 29 -12.87 -9.58 29.32
CA PHE A 29 -13.50 -10.37 30.38
C PHE A 29 -12.64 -10.45 31.64
N LEU A 30 -11.32 -10.66 31.48
CA LEU A 30 -10.37 -10.73 32.59
C LEU A 30 -9.89 -9.37 33.08
N GLN A 31 -10.33 -8.27 32.45
CA GLN A 31 -9.88 -6.90 32.72
C GLN A 31 -8.35 -6.70 32.62
N VAL A 32 -7.71 -7.40 31.68
CA VAL A 32 -6.27 -7.26 31.40
C VAL A 32 -6.03 -6.02 30.53
N SER A 33 -5.27 -5.05 31.06
CA SER A 33 -4.97 -3.80 30.38
C SER A 33 -3.84 -3.92 29.35
N GLU A 34 -2.91 -4.86 29.55
CA GLU A 34 -1.73 -5.03 28.70
C GLU A 34 -1.43 -6.52 28.50
N LEU A 35 -1.31 -6.93 27.24
CA LEU A 35 -0.97 -8.30 26.86
C LEU A 35 -0.09 -8.30 25.62
N GLU A 36 1.10 -8.87 25.76
CA GLU A 36 1.95 -9.23 24.64
C GLU A 36 1.62 -10.63 24.14
N SER A 37 1.77 -10.85 22.83
CA SER A 37 1.50 -12.14 22.21
C SER A 37 2.52 -12.47 21.13
N SER A 38 2.75 -13.77 20.98
CA SER A 38 3.50 -14.36 19.88
C SER A 38 2.53 -15.13 19.00
N ALA A 39 2.52 -14.85 17.70
CA ALA A 39 1.56 -15.43 16.77
C ALA A 39 2.22 -15.86 15.47
N ASN A 40 1.85 -17.02 14.93
CA ASN A 40 2.45 -17.56 13.73
C ASN A 40 1.36 -17.96 12.72
N PHE A 41 1.21 -17.17 11.67
CA PHE A 41 0.20 -17.37 10.62
C PHE A 41 0.88 -17.37 9.23
N PRO A 42 1.52 -18.48 8.81
CA PRO A 42 2.33 -18.52 7.60
C PRO A 42 1.55 -18.21 6.32
N SER A 43 0.31 -18.70 6.20
CA SER A 43 -0.57 -18.46 5.05
C SER A 43 -0.92 -16.97 4.87
N GLU A 44 -1.26 -16.29 5.95
CA GLU A 44 -1.56 -14.86 5.94
C GLU A 44 -0.30 -14.01 5.70
N MET A 45 0.87 -14.44 6.20
CA MET A 45 2.15 -13.78 5.91
C MET A 45 2.51 -13.84 4.42
N GLU A 46 2.30 -14.99 3.77
CA GLU A 46 2.57 -15.14 2.34
C GLU A 46 1.68 -14.23 1.49
N LYS A 47 0.37 -14.18 1.80
CA LYS A 47 -0.55 -13.23 1.16
C LYS A 47 -0.09 -11.79 1.35
N PHE A 48 0.32 -11.45 2.57
CA PHE A 48 0.80 -10.10 2.87
C PHE A 48 2.06 -9.74 2.08
N GLN A 49 2.99 -10.68 1.90
CA GLN A 49 4.15 -10.51 1.03
C GLN A 49 3.74 -10.17 -0.40
N GLN A 50 2.80 -10.93 -0.96
CA GLN A 50 2.31 -10.73 -2.33
C GLN A 50 1.66 -9.36 -2.50
N VAL A 51 0.87 -8.91 -1.51
CA VAL A 51 0.27 -7.57 -1.51
C VAL A 51 1.34 -6.48 -1.50
N LEU A 52 2.38 -6.61 -0.68
CA LEU A 52 3.49 -5.64 -0.62
C LEU A 52 4.24 -5.56 -1.95
N THR A 53 4.55 -6.71 -2.58
CA THR A 53 5.18 -6.73 -3.91
C THR A 53 4.32 -6.03 -4.96
N ARG A 54 3.01 -6.26 -4.95
CA ARG A 54 2.07 -5.57 -5.85
C ARG A 54 2.05 -4.06 -5.61
N VAL A 55 2.09 -3.62 -4.36
CA VAL A 55 2.17 -2.19 -4.02
C VAL A 55 3.42 -1.55 -4.65
N ASP A 56 4.56 -2.22 -4.60
CA ASP A 56 5.81 -1.74 -5.22
C ASP A 56 5.71 -1.69 -6.75
N GLU A 57 5.14 -2.72 -7.38
CA GLU A 57 4.88 -2.74 -8.83
C GLU A 57 3.94 -1.59 -9.25
N TYR A 58 2.85 -1.37 -8.52
CA TYR A 58 1.91 -0.29 -8.78
C TYR A 58 2.54 1.08 -8.58
N ASN A 59 3.40 1.26 -7.56
CA ASN A 59 4.16 2.48 -7.34
C ASN A 59 5.11 2.76 -8.51
N ALA A 60 5.82 1.73 -9.02
CA ALA A 60 6.72 1.87 -10.16
C ALA A 60 5.96 2.27 -11.45
N VAL A 61 4.83 1.61 -11.73
CA VAL A 61 3.97 1.96 -12.88
C VAL A 61 3.44 3.39 -12.74
N ARG A 62 3.02 3.80 -11.53
CA ARG A 62 2.56 5.18 -11.27
C ARG A 62 3.64 6.21 -11.58
N MET A 63 4.89 5.96 -11.19
CA MET A 63 6.01 6.86 -11.51
C MET A 63 6.20 6.99 -13.02
N LYS A 64 6.18 5.88 -13.76
CA LYS A 64 6.29 5.87 -15.22
C LYS A 64 5.17 6.67 -15.89
N LEU A 65 3.91 6.40 -15.53
CA LEU A 65 2.75 7.11 -16.08
C LEU A 65 2.76 8.60 -15.76
N THR A 66 3.34 8.99 -14.61
CA THR A 66 3.46 10.41 -14.23
C THR A 66 4.50 11.13 -15.10
N ALA A 67 5.59 10.46 -15.46
CA ALA A 67 6.59 11.00 -16.38
C ALA A 67 6.03 11.15 -17.81
N GLU A 68 5.40 10.10 -18.34
CA GLU A 68 4.77 10.11 -19.68
C GLU A 68 3.74 11.25 -19.82
N MET A 69 2.90 11.43 -18.80
CA MET A 69 1.90 12.51 -18.79
C MET A 69 2.54 13.91 -18.74
N ALA A 70 3.68 14.07 -18.05
CA ALA A 70 4.40 15.34 -18.01
C ALA A 70 5.00 15.67 -19.38
N ASP A 71 5.56 14.68 -20.07
CA ASP A 71 6.09 14.83 -21.43
C ASP A 71 4.98 15.17 -22.43
N SER A 72 3.85 14.45 -22.37
CA SER A 72 2.66 14.73 -23.18
C SER A 72 2.11 16.14 -22.93
N ALA A 73 2.07 16.60 -21.67
CA ALA A 73 1.65 17.97 -21.34
C ALA A 73 2.62 19.03 -21.89
N ASN A 74 3.92 18.76 -21.88
CA ASN A 74 4.92 19.64 -22.48
C ASN A 74 4.79 19.67 -24.02
N LEU A 75 4.49 18.53 -24.64
CA LEU A 75 4.23 18.45 -26.08
C LEU A 75 3.00 19.28 -26.47
N VAL A 76 1.90 19.19 -25.71
CA VAL A 76 0.70 20.01 -25.94
C VAL A 76 1.03 21.50 -25.87
N LYS A 77 1.79 21.95 -24.86
CA LYS A 77 2.23 23.36 -24.77
C LYS A 77 3.03 23.78 -25.99
N ALA A 78 3.96 22.96 -26.44
CA ALA A 78 4.77 23.24 -27.63
C ALA A 78 3.93 23.30 -28.92
N LEU A 79 2.93 22.42 -29.06
CA LEU A 79 2.00 22.44 -30.18
C LEU A 79 1.11 23.68 -30.17
N ILE A 80 0.65 24.14 -28.99
CA ILE A 80 -0.14 25.37 -28.85
C ILE A 80 0.67 26.59 -29.30
N VAL A 81 1.93 26.71 -28.86
CA VAL A 81 2.80 27.82 -29.27
C VAL A 81 2.97 27.83 -30.79
N LYS A 82 3.28 26.67 -31.40
CA LYS A 82 3.39 26.55 -32.85
C LYS A 82 2.10 26.86 -33.59
N ALA A 83 0.95 26.46 -33.03
CA ALA A 83 -0.35 26.77 -33.62
C ALA A 83 -0.59 28.28 -33.63
N GLU A 84 -0.23 28.98 -32.56
CA GLU A 84 -0.36 30.43 -32.48
C GLU A 84 0.57 31.14 -33.48
N ASP A 85 1.81 30.68 -33.63
CA ASP A 85 2.73 31.22 -34.64
C ASP A 85 2.15 31.11 -36.07
N TYR A 86 1.64 29.94 -36.45
CA TYR A 86 1.01 29.75 -37.77
C TYR A 86 -0.27 30.58 -37.93
N ARG A 87 -1.04 30.77 -36.85
CA ARG A 87 -2.21 31.65 -36.84
C ARG A 87 -1.82 33.09 -37.11
N MET A 88 -0.76 33.60 -36.47
CA MET A 88 -0.22 34.95 -36.70
C MET A 88 0.27 35.14 -38.13
N LEU A 89 0.89 34.11 -38.73
CA LEU A 89 1.35 34.10 -40.12
C LEU A 89 0.23 33.86 -41.14
N SER A 90 -1.01 33.63 -40.71
CA SER A 90 -2.16 33.25 -41.55
C SER A 90 -1.94 31.97 -42.38
N ASP A 91 -1.02 31.09 -41.95
CA ASP A 91 -0.74 29.82 -42.62
C ASP A 91 -1.72 28.72 -42.17
N MET A 92 -2.85 28.67 -42.85
CA MET A 92 -3.95 27.75 -42.52
C MET A 92 -3.62 26.27 -42.83
N GLN A 93 -2.65 25.98 -43.70
CA GLN A 93 -2.29 24.60 -44.02
C GLN A 93 -1.50 23.96 -42.88
N HIS A 94 -0.49 24.68 -42.37
CA HIS A 94 0.29 24.20 -41.23
C HIS A 94 -0.51 24.23 -39.93
N LEU A 95 -1.40 25.21 -39.75
CA LEU A 95 -2.31 25.28 -38.61
C LEU A 95 -3.17 24.00 -38.48
N LYS A 96 -3.80 23.55 -39.58
CA LYS A 96 -4.61 22.32 -39.58
C LYS A 96 -3.80 21.07 -39.20
N LYS A 97 -2.56 20.97 -39.67
CA LYS A 97 -1.64 19.86 -39.31
C LYS A 97 -1.33 19.88 -37.81
N VAL A 98 -1.03 21.05 -37.24
CA VAL A 98 -0.75 21.18 -35.80
C VAL A 98 -1.98 20.86 -34.95
N PHE A 99 -3.17 21.32 -35.34
CA PHE A 99 -4.41 20.99 -34.64
C PHE A 99 -4.75 19.50 -34.70
N SER A 100 -4.51 18.84 -35.83
CA SER A 100 -4.66 17.38 -35.94
C SER A 100 -3.70 16.65 -34.98
N GLY A 101 -2.44 17.09 -34.90
CA GLY A 101 -1.48 16.57 -33.93
C GLY A 101 -1.92 16.81 -32.47
N LEU A 102 -2.45 18.00 -32.16
CA LEU A 102 -2.97 18.33 -30.84
C LEU A 102 -4.18 17.47 -30.46
N GLN A 103 -5.09 17.21 -31.40
CA GLN A 103 -6.23 16.32 -31.18
C GLN A 103 -5.79 14.87 -30.92
N GLN A 104 -4.76 14.39 -31.62
CA GLN A 104 -4.16 13.08 -31.37
C GLN A 104 -3.55 13.02 -29.96
N THR A 105 -2.66 13.97 -29.61
CA THR A 105 -2.03 14.03 -28.29
C THR A 105 -3.05 14.17 -27.16
N ASN A 106 -4.14 14.92 -27.38
CA ASN A 106 -5.23 15.03 -26.39
C ASN A 106 -5.97 13.70 -26.19
N SER A 107 -6.19 12.93 -27.27
CA SER A 107 -6.82 11.61 -27.18
C SER A 107 -5.91 10.62 -26.43
N ASP A 108 -4.61 10.68 -26.68
CA ASP A 108 -3.61 9.87 -25.99
C ASP A 108 -3.53 10.22 -24.50
N LEU A 109 -3.54 11.52 -24.15
CA LEU A 109 -3.58 12.00 -22.76
C LEU A 109 -4.82 11.50 -22.00
N ILE A 110 -5.99 11.50 -22.63
CA ILE A 110 -7.22 10.96 -22.02
C ILE A 110 -7.06 9.46 -21.75
N ALA A 111 -6.48 8.71 -22.69
CA ALA A 111 -6.22 7.28 -22.52
C ALA A 111 -5.21 7.00 -21.39
N GLU A 112 -4.12 7.77 -21.31
CA GLU A 112 -3.12 7.70 -20.24
C GLU A 112 -3.72 8.06 -18.88
N TYR A 113 -4.54 9.10 -18.83
CA TYR A 113 -5.26 9.49 -17.61
C TYR A 113 -6.15 8.35 -17.11
N ASN A 114 -6.90 7.69 -17.99
CA ASN A 114 -7.73 6.54 -17.61
C ASN A 114 -6.89 5.38 -17.06
N LYS A 115 -5.74 5.08 -17.67
CA LYS A 115 -4.80 4.07 -17.15
C LYS A 115 -4.29 4.44 -15.75
N ARG A 116 -3.93 5.72 -15.54
CA ARG A 116 -3.48 6.23 -14.24
C ARG A 116 -4.58 6.16 -13.19
N ALA A 117 -5.81 6.53 -13.53
CA ALA A 117 -6.95 6.46 -12.62
C ALA A 117 -7.20 5.01 -12.16
N ASN A 118 -7.16 4.06 -13.09
CA ASN A 118 -7.29 2.64 -12.79
C ASN A 118 -6.14 2.14 -11.89
N ASN A 119 -4.89 2.42 -12.28
CA ASN A 119 -3.71 2.07 -11.49
C ASN A 119 -3.79 2.64 -10.05
N HIS A 120 -4.22 3.90 -9.91
CA HIS A 120 -4.38 4.53 -8.61
C HIS A 120 -5.45 3.85 -7.75
N GLN A 121 -6.59 3.50 -8.35
CA GLN A 121 -7.66 2.77 -7.67
C GLN A 121 -7.18 1.39 -7.18
N GLN A 122 -6.46 0.64 -8.01
CA GLN A 122 -5.90 -0.65 -7.63
C GLN A 122 -4.88 -0.51 -6.49
N LEU A 123 -3.99 0.48 -6.56
CA LEU A 123 -3.04 0.75 -5.50
C LEU A 123 -3.72 1.09 -4.16
N LEU A 124 -4.76 1.94 -4.17
CA LEU A 124 -5.52 2.27 -2.96
C LEU A 124 -6.16 1.02 -2.34
N SER A 125 -6.66 0.10 -3.18
CA SER A 125 -7.18 -1.18 -2.71
C SER A 125 -6.12 -2.01 -2.00
N GLN A 126 -4.92 -2.14 -2.59
CA GLN A 126 -3.82 -2.89 -1.98
C GLN A 126 -3.33 -2.23 -0.67
N LEU A 127 -3.22 -0.91 -0.63
CA LEU A 127 -2.85 -0.18 0.60
C LEU A 127 -3.88 -0.34 1.72
N LYS A 128 -5.17 -0.47 1.39
CA LYS A 128 -6.21 -0.76 2.36
C LYS A 128 -6.02 -2.17 2.95
N GLU A 129 -5.70 -3.14 2.11
CA GLU A 129 -5.41 -4.52 2.53
C GLU A 129 -4.18 -4.58 3.45
N VAL A 130 -3.10 -3.86 3.12
CA VAL A 130 -1.92 -3.72 4.00
C VAL A 130 -2.31 -3.16 5.37
N ASN A 131 -3.11 -2.10 5.41
CA ASN A 131 -3.56 -1.51 6.67
C ASN A 131 -4.44 -2.48 7.47
N MET A 132 -5.33 -3.24 6.81
CA MET A 132 -6.14 -4.26 7.48
C MET A 132 -5.26 -5.34 8.11
N MET A 133 -4.22 -5.82 7.41
CA MET A 133 -3.28 -6.81 7.94
C MET A 133 -2.53 -6.30 9.18
N ILE A 134 -2.07 -5.04 9.16
CA ILE A 134 -1.44 -4.41 10.33
C ILE A 134 -2.41 -4.37 11.52
N GLN A 135 -3.69 -4.03 11.27
CA GLN A 135 -4.70 -4.01 12.33
C GLN A 135 -5.02 -5.40 12.87
N LYS A 136 -5.11 -6.43 12.01
CA LYS A 136 -5.28 -7.82 12.44
C LYS A 136 -4.12 -8.28 13.33
N ALA A 137 -2.88 -7.98 12.93
CA ALA A 137 -1.69 -8.26 13.75
C ALA A 137 -1.69 -7.51 15.09
N ALA A 138 -2.22 -6.28 15.11
CA ALA A 138 -2.33 -5.47 16.32
C ALA A 138 -3.43 -5.97 17.27
N LYS A 139 -4.55 -6.49 16.75
CA LYS A 139 -5.65 -7.09 17.55
C LYS A 139 -5.22 -8.35 18.32
N LEU A 140 -4.10 -8.96 17.98
CA LEU A 140 -3.56 -10.08 18.77
C LEU A 140 -2.97 -9.63 20.11
N ARG A 141 -2.90 -8.31 20.39
CA ARG A 141 -2.25 -7.72 21.57
C ARG A 141 -3.17 -6.69 22.23
N MET A 142 -2.92 -6.42 23.51
CA MET A 142 -3.68 -5.42 24.29
C MET A 142 -2.78 -4.36 24.90
N GLY A 143 -3.31 -3.16 25.07
CA GLY A 143 -2.60 -2.03 25.68
C GLY A 143 -1.53 -1.42 24.77
N ASN A 144 -0.40 -1.01 25.37
CA ASN A 144 0.67 -0.29 24.66
C ASN A 144 1.34 -1.15 23.58
N ALA A 145 1.37 -2.47 23.78
CA ALA A 145 1.91 -3.43 22.80
C ALA A 145 1.22 -3.34 21.43
N LYS A 146 -0.10 -3.05 21.41
CA LYS A 146 -0.87 -2.83 20.17
C LYS A 146 -0.35 -1.62 19.40
N GLY A 147 -0.18 -0.49 20.09
CA GLY A 147 0.33 0.75 19.48
C GLY A 147 1.77 0.60 18.99
N ARG A 148 2.62 -0.08 19.77
CA ARG A 148 4.02 -0.36 19.43
C ARG A 148 4.14 -1.15 18.12
N VAL A 149 3.36 -2.23 17.97
CA VAL A 149 3.37 -3.06 16.75
C VAL A 149 2.89 -2.28 15.53
N VAL A 150 1.84 -1.46 15.65
CA VAL A 150 1.37 -0.64 14.51
C VAL A 150 2.46 0.34 14.07
N ALA A 151 3.14 0.99 15.01
CA ALA A 151 4.23 1.91 14.71
C ALA A 151 5.42 1.19 14.05
N ALA A 152 5.86 0.08 14.63
CA ALA A 152 6.96 -0.74 14.12
C ALA A 152 6.66 -1.32 12.73
N CYS A 153 5.45 -1.85 12.49
CA CYS A 153 5.03 -2.32 11.18
C CYS A 153 5.05 -1.21 10.12
N ARG A 154 4.56 0.00 10.46
CA ARG A 154 4.61 1.15 9.55
C ARG A 154 6.05 1.58 9.24
N GLN A 155 6.94 1.51 10.23
CA GLN A 155 8.35 1.83 10.05
C GLN A 155 9.07 0.79 9.17
N ALA A 156 8.83 -0.50 9.40
CA ALA A 156 9.39 -1.58 8.59
C ALA A 156 8.94 -1.51 7.13
N ILE A 157 7.66 -1.18 6.87
CA ILE A 157 7.15 -0.94 5.51
C ILE A 157 7.88 0.26 4.88
N LYS A 158 8.07 1.36 5.62
CA LYS A 158 8.79 2.54 5.12
C LYS A 158 10.25 2.24 4.77
N GLN A 159 10.89 1.33 5.49
CA GLN A 159 12.27 0.90 5.27
C GLN A 159 12.38 -0.25 4.25
N ASN A 160 11.27 -0.70 3.68
CA ASN A 160 11.16 -1.88 2.82
C ASN A 160 11.79 -3.15 3.44
N ASN A 161 11.69 -3.29 4.76
CA ASN A 161 12.23 -4.42 5.50
C ASN A 161 11.15 -5.47 5.76
N ILE A 162 10.89 -6.31 4.75
CA ILE A 162 9.85 -7.37 4.80
C ILE A 162 10.18 -8.41 5.87
N MET A 163 11.46 -8.76 6.05
CA MET A 163 11.88 -9.75 7.04
C MET A 163 11.67 -9.25 8.48
N GLY A 164 12.02 -7.98 8.73
CA GLY A 164 11.73 -7.31 9.99
C GLY A 164 10.23 -7.23 10.27
N LEU A 165 9.44 -6.89 9.25
CA LEU A 165 7.97 -6.82 9.36
C LEU A 165 7.35 -8.15 9.82
N PHE A 166 7.79 -9.28 9.27
CA PHE A 166 7.30 -10.60 9.70
C PHE A 166 7.72 -10.94 11.12
N GLN A 167 8.94 -10.58 11.53
CA GLN A 167 9.41 -10.80 12.89
C GLN A 167 8.61 -9.96 13.91
N ILE A 168 8.32 -8.71 13.57
CA ILE A 168 7.48 -7.81 14.39
C ILE A 168 6.08 -8.37 14.53
N ILE A 169 5.46 -8.84 13.45
CA ILE A 169 4.10 -9.42 13.54
C ILE A 169 4.12 -10.69 14.41
N ARG A 170 5.17 -11.52 14.25
CA ARG A 170 5.30 -12.79 14.95
C ARG A 170 5.58 -12.63 16.46
N THR A 171 6.46 -11.72 16.84
CA THR A 171 6.98 -11.62 18.22
C THR A 171 6.62 -10.31 18.93
N GLY A 172 6.09 -9.33 18.20
CA GLY A 172 5.75 -8.01 18.73
C GLY A 172 6.94 -7.06 18.91
N HIS A 173 8.15 -7.52 18.62
CA HIS A 173 9.40 -6.80 18.84
C HIS A 173 10.19 -6.70 17.52
N ASP A 174 10.84 -5.54 17.32
CA ASP A 174 11.90 -5.42 16.32
C ASP A 174 13.08 -6.29 16.75
N ALA A 175 13.77 -6.94 15.80
CA ALA A 175 14.96 -7.76 16.07
C ALA A 175 16.16 -6.98 16.64
N SER A 176 15.97 -5.72 17.05
CA SER A 176 16.96 -4.81 17.63
C SER A 176 16.68 -4.43 19.09
N GLY A 177 15.97 -5.27 19.84
CA GLY A 177 15.77 -5.13 21.29
C GLY A 177 15.65 -6.48 21.98
#